data_AF-A0A699PCE6-F1
#
_entry.id   AF-A0A699PCE6-F1
#
_cell.length_a   1.000
_cell.length_b   1.000
_cell.length_c   1.000
_cell.angle_alpha   90.00
_cell.angle_beta   90.00
_cell.angle_gamma   90.00
#
_symmetry.space_group_name_H-M   'P 1'
#
loop_
_entity.id
_entity.type
_entity.pdbx_description
1 polymer ?
#
loop_
_entity_poly.entity_id
_entity_poly.type
_entity_poly.pdbx_seq_one_letter_code
_entity_poly.pdbx_strand_id
1 'polypeptide(L)'
;MGARRQAPPARECTYQDFMKCKPLYFKGTEGVVELTQWFERMKTVFRISNCTVENQIKFATCTLLRSALTWWNSHVTTIGPDVACNDLDKPEEEDD
;
A
#
# COMPACT_ATOMS: atom_id res chain seq x y z
N MET A 1 7.44 19.00 -41.39
CA MET A 1 6.63 18.18 -40.46
C MET A 1 7.24 18.31 -39.07
N GLY A 2 6.56 18.96 -38.14
CA GLY A 2 7.06 19.14 -36.78
C GLY A 2 6.91 17.84 -35.99
N ALA A 3 8.03 17.26 -35.54
CA ALA A 3 8.00 16.14 -34.62
C ALA A 3 7.40 16.62 -33.29
N ARG A 4 6.17 16.20 -33.01
CA ARG A 4 5.52 16.42 -31.72
C ARG A 4 6.40 15.75 -30.67
N ARG A 5 7.08 16.53 -29.82
CA ARG A 5 7.83 16.00 -28.68
C ARG A 5 6.81 15.28 -27.79
N GLN A 6 6.82 13.95 -27.80
CA GLN A 6 6.07 13.19 -26.81
C GLN A 6 6.81 13.38 -25.49
N ALA A 7 6.11 13.90 -24.48
CA ALA A 7 6.64 13.94 -23.13
C ALA A 7 6.94 12.50 -22.69
N PRO A 8 8.03 12.26 -21.95
CA PRO A 8 8.28 10.94 -21.40
C PRO A 8 7.07 10.48 -20.58
N PRO A 9 6.70 9.19 -20.64
CA PRO A 9 5.63 8.66 -19.79
C PRO A 9 5.97 8.97 -18.33
N ALA A 10 4.97 9.45 -17.59
CA ALA A 10 5.13 9.73 -16.16
C ALA A 10 5.57 8.45 -15.45
N ARG A 11 6.62 8.53 -14.63
CA ARG A 11 7.12 7.38 -13.86
C ARG A 11 6.03 6.90 -12.91
N GLU A 12 5.63 5.65 -13.03
CA GLU A 12 4.70 5.02 -12.10
C GLU A 12 5.35 4.83 -10.72
N CYS A 13 4.57 5.07 -9.66
CA CYS A 13 4.95 4.75 -8.29
C CYS A 13 5.23 3.25 -8.16
N THR A 14 6.42 2.91 -7.65
CA THR A 14 6.75 1.54 -7.29
C THR A 14 6.44 1.26 -5.81
N TYR A 15 6.37 -0.01 -5.43
CA TYR A 15 6.27 -0.39 -4.02
C TYR A 15 7.44 0.17 -3.17
N GLN A 16 8.63 0.25 -3.76
CA GLN A 16 9.80 0.84 -3.12
C GLN A 16 9.63 2.34 -2.86
N ASP A 17 9.02 3.09 -3.78
CA ASP A 17 8.70 4.51 -3.58
C ASP A 17 7.68 4.69 -2.45
N PHE A 18 6.68 3.80 -2.37
CA PHE A 18 5.72 3.75 -1.26
C PHE A 18 6.40 3.47 0.09
N MET A 19 7.25 2.44 0.17
CA MET A 19 7.92 2.05 1.42
C MET A 19 8.94 3.09 1.91
N LYS A 20 9.61 3.80 1.00
CA LYS A 20 10.50 4.93 1.35
C LYS A 20 9.76 6.05 2.10
N CYS A 21 8.46 6.20 1.89
CA CYS A 21 7.63 7.18 2.60
C CYS A 21 7.23 6.72 4.02
N LYS A 22 7.67 5.53 4.44
CA LYS A 22 7.42 4.94 5.76
C LYS A 22 5.92 4.94 6.08
N PRO A 23 5.13 4.10 5.39
CA PRO A 23 3.71 3.98 5.69
C PRO A 23 3.49 3.49 7.13
N LEU A 24 2.30 3.74 7.68
CA LEU A 24 1.91 3.19 8.97
C LEU A 24 1.30 1.81 8.78
N TYR A 25 1.52 0.93 9.74
CA TYR A 25 0.88 -0.38 9.82
C TYR A 25 -0.37 -0.32 10.69
N PHE A 26 -1.33 -1.19 10.41
CA PHE A 26 -2.57 -1.28 11.19
C PHE A 26 -2.89 -2.73 11.55
N LYS A 27 -2.98 -3.05 12.85
CA LYS A 27 -3.20 -4.44 13.32
C LYS A 27 -4.69 -4.81 13.37
N GLY A 28 -5.58 -3.83 13.35
CA GLY A 28 -7.02 -4.05 13.40
C GLY A 28 -7.57 -4.28 14.80
N THR A 29 -6.75 -4.11 15.83
CA THR A 29 -7.17 -4.16 17.24
C THR A 29 -7.20 -2.78 17.88
N GLU A 30 -6.60 -1.80 17.20
CA GLU A 30 -6.58 -0.40 17.60
C GLU A 30 -7.94 0.27 17.34
N GLY A 31 -8.22 1.37 18.05
CA GLY A 31 -9.50 2.07 17.99
C GLY A 31 -9.69 2.91 16.73
N VAL A 32 -10.81 3.62 16.70
CA VAL A 32 -11.18 4.51 15.59
C VAL A 32 -10.18 5.64 15.35
N VAL A 33 -9.46 6.06 16.40
CA VAL A 33 -8.45 7.12 16.31
C VAL A 33 -7.26 6.64 15.50
N GLU A 34 -6.72 5.47 15.81
CA GLU A 34 -5.59 4.87 15.12
C GLU A 34 -5.95 4.49 13.69
N LEU A 35 -7.17 3.99 13.47
CA LEU A 35 -7.69 3.75 12.12
C LEU A 35 -7.70 5.05 11.29
N THR A 36 -8.19 6.15 11.88
CA THR A 36 -8.23 7.46 11.21
C THR A 36 -6.82 7.95 10.88
N GLN A 37 -5.88 7.82 11.82
CA GLN A 37 -4.48 8.20 11.60
C GLN A 37 -3.83 7.38 10.49
N TRP A 38 -4.10 6.08 10.44
CA TRP A 38 -3.61 5.21 9.36
C TRP A 38 -4.15 5.67 8.00
N PHE A 39 -5.45 5.97 7.88
CA PHE A 39 -6.04 6.48 6.63
C PHE A 39 -5.42 7.81 6.18
N GLU A 40 -5.27 8.77 7.09
CA GLU A 40 -4.67 10.08 6.76
C GLU A 40 -3.20 9.96 6.36
N ARG A 41 -2.45 9.03 7.00
CA ARG A 41 -1.09 8.70 6.57
C ARG A 41 -1.09 8.12 5.16
N MET A 42 -1.96 7.17 4.85
CA MET A 42 -2.02 6.54 3.53
C MET A 42 -2.31 7.56 2.43
N LYS A 43 -3.27 8.47 2.64
CA LYS A 43 -3.55 9.58 1.71
C LYS A 43 -2.29 10.42 1.45
N THR A 44 -1.54 10.73 2.50
CA THR A 44 -0.31 11.52 2.39
C THR A 44 0.78 10.78 1.64
N VAL A 45 1.01 9.51 1.99
CA VAL A 45 2.01 8.66 1.34
C VAL A 45 1.70 8.54 -0.15
N PHE A 46 0.46 8.20 -0.53
CA PHE A 46 0.09 8.05 -1.94
C PHE A 46 0.25 9.32 -2.76
N ARG A 47 -0.03 10.49 -2.14
CA ARG A 47 0.20 11.78 -2.78
C ARG A 47 1.69 12.05 -3.02
N ILE A 48 2.55 11.72 -2.05
CA ILE A 48 4.00 11.97 -2.15
C ILE A 48 4.65 11.01 -3.15
N SER A 49 4.29 9.72 -3.11
CA SER A 49 4.85 8.70 -3.99
C SER A 49 4.22 8.68 -5.38
N ASN A 50 3.16 9.46 -5.62
CA ASN A 50 2.43 9.57 -6.88
C ASN A 50 1.86 8.22 -7.37
N CYS A 51 1.22 7.45 -6.48
CA CYS A 51 0.66 6.14 -6.85
C CYS A 51 -0.71 6.25 -7.51
N THR A 52 -0.90 5.47 -8.58
CA THR A 52 -2.18 5.28 -9.25
C THR A 52 -3.18 4.60 -8.30
N VAL A 53 -4.48 4.82 -8.52
CA VAL A 53 -5.55 4.25 -7.68
C VAL A 53 -5.43 2.72 -7.56
N GLU A 54 -5.04 2.04 -8.64
CA GLU A 54 -4.80 0.60 -8.68
C GLU A 54 -3.69 0.18 -7.69
N ASN A 55 -2.56 0.89 -7.67
CA ASN A 55 -1.45 0.61 -6.76
C ASN A 55 -1.74 1.03 -5.32
N GLN A 56 -2.64 1.98 -5.08
CA GLN A 56 -2.97 2.44 -3.72
C GLN A 56 -3.57 1.30 -2.88
N ILE A 57 -4.56 0.58 -3.41
CA ILE A 57 -5.17 -0.53 -2.69
C ILE A 57 -4.14 -1.63 -2.48
N LYS A 58 -3.42 -2.02 -3.54
CA LYS A 58 -2.41 -3.07 -3.49
C LYS A 58 -1.32 -2.78 -2.44
N PHE A 59 -0.88 -1.53 -2.32
CA PHE A 59 0.18 -1.16 -1.37
C PHE A 59 -0.35 -0.94 0.05
N ALA A 60 -1.55 -0.35 0.21
CA ALA A 60 -2.18 -0.20 1.52
C ALA A 60 -2.37 -1.56 2.21
N THR A 61 -2.80 -2.58 1.46
CA THR A 61 -3.09 -3.90 2.01
C THR A 61 -1.84 -4.61 2.51
N CYS A 62 -0.65 -4.34 1.93
CA CYS A 62 0.63 -4.84 2.46
C CYS A 62 0.97 -4.27 3.86
N THR A 63 0.25 -3.26 4.36
CA THR A 63 0.48 -2.67 5.70
C THR A 63 -0.56 -3.09 6.74
N LEU A 64 -1.56 -3.88 6.34
CA LEU A 64 -2.48 -4.51 7.27
C LEU A 64 -1.79 -5.69 7.94
N LEU A 65 -1.97 -5.79 9.26
CA LEU A 65 -1.38 -6.85 10.07
C LEU A 65 -2.50 -7.56 10.86
N ARG A 66 -2.20 -8.77 11.35
CA ARG A 66 -3.03 -9.51 12.31
C ARG A 66 -4.52 -9.52 11.92
N SER A 67 -5.40 -9.03 12.79
CA SER A 67 -6.86 -9.07 12.63
C SER A 67 -7.31 -8.31 11.38
N ALA A 68 -6.66 -7.19 11.05
CA ALA A 68 -6.97 -6.43 9.84
C ALA A 68 -6.61 -7.22 8.56
N LEU A 69 -5.46 -7.89 8.55
CA LEU A 69 -5.05 -8.74 7.43
C LEU A 69 -5.98 -9.94 7.25
N THR A 70 -6.36 -10.60 8.35
CA THR A 70 -7.33 -11.71 8.31
C THR A 70 -8.68 -11.26 7.76
N TRP A 71 -9.18 -10.09 8.20
CA TRP A 71 -10.41 -9.51 7.68
C TRP A 71 -10.31 -9.21 6.18
N TRP A 72 -9.21 -8.60 5.73
CA TRP A 72 -8.98 -8.30 4.31
C TRP A 72 -8.96 -9.57 3.46
N ASN A 73 -8.24 -10.61 3.90
CA ASN A 73 -8.14 -11.87 3.17
C ASN A 73 -9.49 -12.59 3.05
N SER A 74 -10.32 -12.54 4.10
CA SER A 74 -11.69 -13.05 4.05
C SER A 74 -12.56 -12.28 3.05
N HIS A 75 -12.41 -10.95 3.01
CA HIS A 75 -13.13 -10.09 2.07
C HIS A 75 -12.72 -10.36 0.61
N VAL A 76 -11.41 -10.45 0.33
CA VAL A 76 -10.87 -10.76 -1.00
C VAL A 76 -11.28 -12.15 -1.47
N THR A 77 -11.27 -13.16 -0.60
CA THR A 77 -11.71 -14.52 -0.96
C THR A 77 -13.18 -14.55 -1.37
N THR A 78 -13.99 -13.62 -0.84
CA THR A 78 -15.40 -13.48 -1.19
C THR A 78 -15.60 -12.78 -2.55
N ILE A 79 -14.64 -11.96 -2.99
CA ILE A 79 -14.75 -11.10 -4.18
C ILE A 79 -13.92 -11.61 -5.39
N GLY A 80 -12.85 -12.37 -5.14
CA GLY A 80 -11.92 -12.92 -6.13
C GLY A 80 -10.44 -12.57 -5.85
N PRO A 81 -9.47 -13.47 -6.11
CA PRO A 81 -8.09 -13.40 -5.56
C PRO A 81 -7.09 -12.42 -6.21
N ASP A 82 -7.48 -11.39 -6.97
CA ASP A 82 -6.55 -10.59 -7.80
C ASP A 82 -5.76 -9.46 -7.07
N VAL A 83 -5.68 -9.48 -5.73
CA VAL A 83 -5.18 -8.31 -4.95
C VAL A 83 -4.25 -8.63 -3.77
N ALA A 84 -3.74 -9.86 -3.67
CA ALA A 84 -2.83 -10.23 -2.57
C ALA A 84 -1.38 -9.83 -2.86
N CYS A 85 -0.80 -9.03 -1.95
CA CYS A 85 0.62 -8.70 -1.89
C CYS A 85 1.38 -9.86 -1.24
N ASN A 86 1.48 -11.00 -1.92
CA ASN A 86 2.20 -12.19 -1.44
C ASN A 86 3.58 -12.29 -2.11
N ASP A 87 4.41 -11.25 -2.04
CA ASP A 87 5.80 -11.31 -2.55
C ASP A 87 6.72 -10.36 -1.77
N LEU A 88 6.69 -10.43 -0.44
CA LEU A 88 7.71 -9.76 0.38
C LEU A 88 8.27 -10.76 1.38
N ASP A 89 9.48 -11.18 1.08
CA ASP A 89 10.48 -11.64 2.04
C ASP A 89 10.31 -10.93 3.37
N LYS A 90 10.03 -11.73 4.39
CA LYS A 90 10.17 -11.39 5.80
C LYS A 90 11.61 -10.91 6.04
N PRO A 91 11.86 -9.66 6.46
CA PRO A 91 13.05 -9.43 7.27
C PRO A 91 12.78 -10.11 8.61
N GLU A 92 13.64 -11.05 8.93
CA GLU A 92 13.69 -11.77 10.19
C GLU A 92 13.67 -10.78 11.36
N GLU A 93 13.04 -11.23 12.45
CA GLU A 93 13.30 -10.65 13.75
C GLU A 93 14.79 -10.78 14.06
N GLU A 94 15.42 -9.67 14.41
CA GLU A 94 16.68 -9.66 15.15
C GLU A 94 16.43 -8.75 16.36
N ASP A 95 15.94 -9.39 17.43
CA ASP A 95 16.10 -8.95 18.81
C ASP A 95 17.49 -9.45 19.28
N ASP A 96 18.38 -8.53 19.64
CA ASP A 96 19.38 -8.64 20.72
C ASP A 96 19.90 -7.24 21.11
#